data_AF-A0A959GC31-F1
#
_entry.id   AF-A0A959GC31-F1
#
_cell.length_a   1.000
_cell.length_b   1.000
_cell.length_c   1.000
_cell.angle_alpha   90.00
_cell.angle_beta   90.00
_cell.angle_gamma   90.00
#
_symmetry.space_group_name_H-M   'P 1'
#
loop_
_entity.id
_entity.type
_entity.pdbx_description
1 polymer ?
#
loop_
_entity_poly.entity_id
_entity_poly.type
_entity_poly.pdbx_seq_one_letter_code
_entity_poly.pdbx_strand_id
1 'polypeptide(L)'
;FGYNKTSDYVIKNILMKYLDIHQMEESDDNFKSILLEWCQKHNKEIAFKVIAKSKYDKRDYFTVAVVIDNEEISKGEDFSKKSAEQKASAEALGRLKI
;
A
#
# COMPACT_ATOMS: atom_id res chain seq x y z
N PHE A 1 -17.11 -19.18 -17.86
CA PHE A 1 -16.87 -19.28 -16.41
C PHE A 1 -15.44 -19.77 -16.21
N GLY A 2 -14.54 -19.00 -15.56
CA GLY A 2 -13.28 -19.60 -15.08
C GLY A 2 -11.95 -18.87 -15.23
N TYR A 3 -11.88 -17.53 -15.25
CA TYR A 3 -10.60 -16.80 -15.34
C TYR A 3 -10.26 -15.86 -14.17
N ASN A 4 -11.12 -15.70 -13.17
CA ASN A 4 -10.85 -14.71 -12.11
C ASN A 4 -10.14 -15.27 -10.85
N LYS A 5 -10.19 -16.58 -10.60
CA LYS A 5 -9.58 -17.15 -9.37
C LYS A 5 -8.10 -17.51 -9.50
N THR A 6 -7.64 -17.85 -10.71
CA THR A 6 -6.24 -18.29 -10.91
C THR A 6 -5.27 -17.10 -10.94
N SER A 7 -5.71 -15.94 -11.42
CA SER A 7 -4.88 -14.73 -11.45
C SER A 7 -4.46 -14.29 -10.06
N ASP A 8 -5.38 -14.32 -9.09
CA ASP A 8 -5.11 -13.86 -7.73
C ASP A 8 -3.97 -14.64 -7.06
N TYR A 9 -3.95 -15.97 -7.21
CA TYR A 9 -2.90 -16.83 -6.64
C TYR A 9 -1.53 -16.63 -7.31
N VAL A 10 -1.50 -16.53 -8.64
CA VAL A 10 -0.24 -16.32 -9.38
C VAL A 10 0.33 -14.94 -9.08
N ILE A 11 -0.52 -13.91 -9.01
CA ILE A 11 -0.09 -12.54 -8.71
C ILE A 11 0.40 -12.45 -7.27
N LYS A 12 -0.34 -13.01 -6.31
CA LYS A 12 0.08 -13.10 -4.90
C LYS A 12 1.47 -13.75 -4.77
N ASN A 13 1.69 -14.87 -5.45
CA ASN A 13 2.97 -15.57 -5.41
C ASN A 13 4.12 -14.76 -6.06
N ILE A 14 3.86 -14.05 -7.17
CA ILE A 14 4.87 -13.18 -7.79
C ILE A 14 5.17 -11.98 -6.88
N LEU A 15 4.15 -11.35 -6.32
CA LEU A 15 4.31 -10.17 -5.45
C LEU A 15 5.04 -10.54 -4.16
N MET A 16 4.70 -11.68 -3.53
CA MET A 16 5.47 -12.22 -2.39
C MET A 16 6.92 -12.44 -2.76
N LYS A 17 7.21 -13.04 -3.92
CA LYS A 17 8.58 -13.31 -4.35
C LYS A 17 9.37 -12.02 -4.58
N TYR A 18 8.73 -10.99 -5.15
CA TYR A 18 9.31 -9.66 -5.27
C TYR A 18 9.57 -9.03 -3.89
N LEU A 19 8.62 -9.11 -2.97
CA LEU A 19 8.79 -8.64 -1.59
C LEU A 19 9.95 -9.36 -0.89
N ASP A 20 10.05 -10.68 -1.02
CA ASP A 20 11.08 -11.52 -0.39
C ASP A 20 12.49 -11.22 -0.93
N ILE A 21 12.61 -11.04 -2.25
CA ILE A 21 13.88 -10.67 -2.91
C ILE A 21 14.29 -9.23 -2.52
N HIS A 22 13.34 -8.29 -2.47
CA HIS A 22 13.61 -6.90 -2.11
C HIS A 22 13.81 -6.67 -0.61
N GLN A 23 13.43 -7.60 0.28
CA GLN A 23 13.78 -7.55 1.70
C GLN A 23 15.29 -7.75 1.92
N MET A 24 16.00 -8.38 0.97
CA MET A 24 17.44 -8.59 1.03
C MET A 24 18.26 -7.45 0.40
N GLU A 25 17.66 -6.69 -0.53
CA GLU A 25 18.26 -5.54 -1.21
C GLU A 25 17.54 -4.24 -0.80
N GLU A 26 18.05 -3.62 0.27
CA GLU A 26 17.99 -2.19 0.59
C GLU A 26 16.69 -1.38 0.34
N SER A 27 16.24 -0.76 1.44
CA SER A 27 15.62 0.58 1.54
C SER A 27 14.08 0.66 1.55
N ASP A 28 13.54 0.74 2.77
CA ASP A 28 12.40 1.51 3.35
C ASP A 28 11.27 2.14 2.50
N ASP A 29 11.34 2.25 1.17
CA ASP A 29 10.54 3.20 0.38
C ASP A 29 9.75 2.59 -0.79
N ASN A 30 9.61 1.26 -0.88
CA ASN A 30 8.99 0.61 -2.06
C ASN A 30 7.55 0.07 -1.86
N PHE A 31 6.96 0.18 -0.66
CA PHE A 31 5.61 -0.34 -0.41
C PHE A 31 4.54 0.33 -1.26
N LYS A 32 4.66 1.65 -1.47
CA LYS A 32 3.75 2.41 -2.35
C LYS A 32 3.79 1.92 -3.80
N SER A 33 4.99 1.67 -4.33
CA SER A 33 5.18 1.19 -5.71
C SER A 33 4.58 -0.21 -5.90
N ILE A 34 4.86 -1.12 -4.97
CA ILE A 34 4.34 -2.49 -4.99
C ILE A 34 2.81 -2.50 -4.95
N LEU A 35 2.22 -1.66 -4.10
CA LEU A 35 0.77 -1.56 -3.99
C LEU A 35 0.13 -0.96 -5.26
N LEU A 36 0.77 0.06 -5.86
CA LEU A 36 0.33 0.62 -7.15
C LEU A 36 0.35 -0.43 -8.26
N GLU A 37 1.43 -1.20 -8.36
CA GLU A 37 1.56 -2.28 -9.35
C GLU A 37 0.51 -3.37 -9.15
N TRP A 38 0.25 -3.75 -7.90
CA TRP A 38 -0.80 -4.71 -7.56
C TRP A 38 -2.18 -4.19 -8.01
N CYS A 39 -2.52 -2.95 -7.67
CA CYS A 39 -3.79 -2.34 -8.07
C CYS A 39 -3.93 -2.27 -9.60
N GLN A 40 -2.89 -1.82 -10.31
CA GLN A 40 -2.88 -1.74 -11.77
C GLN A 40 -3.08 -3.12 -12.41
N LYS A 41 -2.42 -4.18 -11.91
CA LYS A 41 -2.56 -5.54 -12.43
C LYS A 41 -3.92 -6.18 -12.13
N HIS A 42 -4.53 -5.84 -10.99
CA HIS A 42 -5.86 -6.32 -10.61
C HIS A 42 -7.00 -5.44 -11.16
N ASN A 43 -6.68 -4.43 -11.98
CA ASN A 43 -7.64 -3.46 -12.52
C ASN A 43 -8.45 -2.77 -11.42
N LYS A 44 -7.78 -2.44 -10.31
CA LYS A 44 -8.35 -1.73 -9.16
C LYS A 44 -7.85 -0.30 -9.14
N GLU A 45 -8.76 0.63 -8.87
CA GLU A 45 -8.39 2.05 -8.76
C GLU A 45 -7.84 2.33 -7.37
N ILE A 46 -6.64 2.89 -7.27
CA ILE A 46 -6.01 3.25 -5.99
C ILE A 46 -5.84 4.76 -5.84
N ALA A 47 -6.17 5.29 -4.66
CA ALA A 47 -6.02 6.68 -4.30
C ALA A 47 -5.44 6.83 -2.89
N PHE A 48 -4.48 7.76 -2.75
CA PHE A 48 -3.92 8.15 -1.45
C PHE A 48 -4.56 9.45 -1.01
N LYS A 49 -5.37 9.41 0.06
CA LYS A 49 -6.09 10.57 0.59
C LYS A 49 -5.48 11.00 1.92
N VAL A 50 -5.08 12.26 2.05
CA VAL A 50 -4.70 12.82 3.35
C VAL A 50 -6.00 13.07 4.13
N ILE A 51 -6.24 12.25 5.15
CA ILE A 51 -7.46 12.31 5.97
C ILE A 51 -7.35 13.39 7.03
N ALA A 52 -6.17 13.53 7.63
CA ALA A 52 -5.92 14.53 8.65
C ALA A 52 -4.50 15.08 8.55
N LYS A 53 -4.37 16.36 8.89
CA LYS A 53 -3.09 17.00 9.18
C LYS A 53 -3.22 17.68 10.53
N SER A 54 -2.51 17.16 11.52
CA SER A 54 -2.46 17.69 12.88
C SER A 54 -1.07 18.23 13.16
N LYS A 55 -0.93 19.04 14.22
CA LYS A 55 0.39 19.41 14.74
C LYS A 55 0.61 18.73 16.08
N TYR A 56 1.62 17.88 16.16
CA TYR A 56 2.06 17.25 17.39
C TYR A 56 3.40 17.85 17.80
N ASP A 57 3.44 18.52 18.96
CA ASP A 57 4.65 19.16 19.50
C ASP A 57 5.37 20.08 18.47
N LYS A 58 4.61 21.00 17.85
CA LYS A 58 5.07 21.91 16.79
C LYS A 58 5.55 21.25 15.48
N ARG A 59 5.49 19.92 15.35
CA ARG A 59 5.76 19.18 14.10
C ARG A 59 4.46 18.82 13.41
N ASP A 60 4.46 18.85 12.08
CA ASP A 60 3.33 18.37 11.30
C ASP A 60 3.21 16.85 11.45
N TYR A 61 1.99 16.35 11.59
CA TYR A 61 1.63 14.95 11.68
C TYR A 61 0.54 14.67 10.66
N PHE A 62 0.79 13.72 9.77
CA PHE A 62 -0.02 13.41 8.60
C PHE A 62 -0.67 12.04 8.78
N THR A 63 -1.98 11.99 8.56
CA THR A 63 -2.75 10.75 8.46
C THR A 63 -3.17 10.58 7.00
N VAL A 64 -2.72 9.50 6.36
CA VAL A 64 -3.02 9.16 4.98
C VAL A 64 -3.79 7.86 4.92
N ALA A 65 -4.87 7.81 4.15
CA ALA A 65 -5.61 6.60 3.84
C ALA A 65 -5.28 6.11 2.44
N VAL A 66 -5.14 4.79 2.29
CA VAL A 66 -5.19 4.11 1.00
C VAL A 66 -6.63 3.71 0.73
N VAL A 67 -7.17 4.20 -0.38
CA VAL A 67 -8.49 3.85 -0.88
C VAL A 67 -8.30 3.03 -2.16
N ILE A 68 -8.89 1.84 -2.22
CA ILE A 68 -8.88 0.97 -3.41
C ILE A 68 -10.34 0.70 -3.80
N ASP A 69 -10.69 0.92 -5.06
CA ASP A 69 -12.08 0.80 -5.58
C ASP A 69 -13.10 1.56 -4.72
N ASN A 70 -12.73 2.77 -4.29
CA ASN A 70 -13.55 3.63 -3.42
C ASN A 70 -13.79 3.08 -2.00
N GLU A 71 -13.11 2.00 -1.60
CA GLU A 71 -13.10 1.44 -0.25
C GLU A 71 -11.79 1.78 0.47
N GLU A 72 -11.89 2.23 1.73
CA GLU A 72 -10.71 2.47 2.55
C GLU A 72 -10.08 1.13 3.00
N ILE A 73 -8.90 0.82 2.49
CA ILE A 73 -8.21 -0.44 2.80
C ILE A 73 -7.35 -0.29 4.05
N SER A 74 -6.62 0.82 4.19
CA SER A 74 -5.71 1.07 5.30
C SER A 74 -5.51 2.56 5.54
N LYS A 75 -4.89 2.87 6.68
CA LYS A 75 -4.44 4.21 7.06
C LYS A 75 -3.00 4.13 7.52
N GLY A 76 -2.25 5.22 7.42
CA GLY A 76 -0.89 5.34 7.89
C GLY A 76 -0.63 6.74 8.42
N GLU A 77 0.11 6.81 9.51
CA GLU A 77 0.30 8.03 10.28
C GLU A 77 1.77 8.27 10.57
N ASP A 78 2.25 9.46 10.21
CA ASP A 78 3.65 9.83 10.40
C ASP A 78 3.88 11.35 10.39
N PHE A 79 5.08 11.79 10.78
CA PHE A 79 5.47 13.20 10.77
C PHE A 79 5.75 13.74 9.35
N SER A 80 5.78 12.87 8.34
CA SER A 80 5.88 13.26 6.94
C SER A 80 4.80 12.60 6.09
N LYS A 81 4.31 13.31 5.08
CA LYS A 81 3.31 12.78 4.14
C LYS A 81 3.84 11.50 3.45
N LYS A 82 5.10 11.49 3.04
CA LYS A 82 5.75 10.36 2.37
C LYS A 82 5.79 9.12 3.27
N SER A 83 6.23 9.27 4.52
CA SER A 83 6.30 8.18 5.49
C SER A 83 4.90 7.65 5.85
N ALA A 84 3.92 8.55 5.98
CA ALA A 84 2.52 8.17 6.20
C ALA A 84 1.95 7.37 5.01
N GLU A 85 2.26 7.77 3.77
CA GLU A 85 1.91 7.03 2.55
C GLU A 85 2.55 5.64 2.51
N GLN A 86 3.83 5.51 2.87
CA GLN A 86 4.53 4.22 2.90
C GLN A 86 3.94 3.29 3.97
N LYS A 87 3.69 3.80 5.19
CA LYS A 87 3.02 3.04 6.26
C LYS A 87 1.64 2.57 5.85
N ALA A 88 0.83 3.46 5.27
CA ALA A 88 -0.49 3.10 4.79
C ALA A 88 -0.40 2.02 3.71
N SER A 89 0.59 2.12 2.80
CA SER A 89 0.81 1.12 1.76
C SER A 89 1.21 -0.23 2.32
N ALA A 90 2.13 -0.27 3.29
CA ALA A 90 2.56 -1.50 3.96
C ALA A 90 1.37 -2.19 4.66
N GLU A 91 0.54 -1.43 5.39
CA GLU A 91 -0.68 -1.96 6.00
C GLU A 91 -1.69 -2.46 4.97
N ALA A 92 -1.86 -1.76 3.84
CA ALA A 92 -2.74 -2.22 2.76
C ALA A 92 -2.25 -3.54 2.18
N LEU A 93 -0.95 -3.68 1.94
CA LEU A 93 -0.35 -4.93 1.45
C LEU A 93 -0.58 -6.08 2.45
N GLY A 94 -0.45 -5.84 3.75
CA GLY A 94 -0.80 -6.84 4.77
C GLY A 94 -2.28 -7.22 4.78
N ARG A 95 -3.19 -6.25 4.64
CA ARG A 95 -4.66 -6.46 4.68
C ARG A 95 -5.21 -7.16 3.44
N LEU A 96 -4.61 -6.91 2.28
CA LEU A 96 -4.93 -7.59 1.04
C LEU A 96 -4.59 -9.10 1.09
N LYS A 97 -4.07 -9.60 2.24
CA LYS A 97 -3.66 -10.98 2.48
C LYS A 97 -2.86 -11.49 1.29
N ILE A 98 -1.84 -10.73 0.92
CA ILE A 98 -0.86 -11.16 -0.07
C ILE A 98 0.09 -12.17 0.58
#